data_AF-A0A1Q6EE21-F1
#
_entry.id   AF-A0A1Q6EE21-F1
#
_cell.length_a   1.000
_cell.length_b   1.000
_cell.length_c   1.000
_cell.angle_alpha   90.00
_cell.angle_beta   90.00
_cell.angle_gamma   90.00
#
_symmetry.space_group_name_H-M   'P 1'
#
loop_
_entity.id
_entity.type
_entity.pdbx_description
1 polymer ?
#
loop_
_entity_poly.entity_id
_entity_poly.type
_entity_poly.pdbx_seq_one_letter_code
_entity_poly.pdbx_strand_id
1 'polypeptide(L)'
;MKKLLMIFALITGLMSCAGGEKTADAPTTETDRVEVIYFHGKQRCATCKAIENRTKEVVNSMFANELQNGALVIRTIDISTPEGEQLADKYEVAWSSLFVNRWENGKETRNNMTEFGFGNARNNPEVFKTGLADKIRESLQ
;
A
#
# COMPACT_ATOMS: atom_id res chain seq x y z
N MET A 1 -33.50 13.51 52.07
CA MET A 1 -32.80 12.90 53.22
C MET A 1 -31.51 12.34 52.65
N LYS A 2 -30.33 12.96 52.84
CA LYS A 2 -29.44 12.80 54.02
C LYS A 2 -29.21 11.31 54.26
N LYS A 3 -28.05 10.67 54.15
CA LYS A 3 -26.59 10.98 54.12
C LYS A 3 -25.96 9.68 53.48
N LEU A 4 -24.70 9.55 53.10
CA LEU A 4 -23.48 9.89 53.83
C LEU A 4 -22.28 9.66 52.89
N LEU A 5 -21.36 10.62 52.91
CA LEU A 5 -20.02 10.53 52.39
C LEU A 5 -19.23 9.37 53.02
N MET A 6 -18.38 8.73 52.22
CA MET A 6 -17.11 8.18 52.69
C MET A 6 -16.02 8.56 51.67
N ILE A 7 -15.26 9.59 52.01
CA ILE A 7 -13.96 9.94 51.41
C ILE A 7 -12.89 9.35 52.32
N PHE A 8 -11.94 8.61 51.76
CA PHE A 8 -10.59 8.42 52.30
C PHE A 8 -9.65 8.15 51.11
N ALA A 9 -8.99 9.20 50.61
CA ALA A 9 -7.61 9.60 50.96
C ALA A 9 -6.54 8.82 50.18
N LEU A 10 -6.09 9.49 49.10
CA LEU A 10 -4.70 9.73 48.70
C LEU A 10 -3.66 8.61 48.92
N ILE A 11 -3.24 7.99 47.81
CA ILE A 11 -1.88 7.45 47.67
C ILE A 11 -1.31 8.03 46.37
N THR A 12 -0.46 9.04 46.52
CA THR A 12 0.46 9.50 45.49
C THR A 12 1.56 8.47 45.31
N GLY A 13 1.60 7.81 44.15
CA GLY A 13 2.72 6.99 43.71
C GLY A 13 3.24 7.51 42.37
N LEU A 14 4.33 8.27 42.40
CA LEU A 14 5.13 8.58 41.22
C LEU A 14 5.87 7.31 40.79
N MET A 15 5.54 6.78 39.62
CA MET A 15 6.44 5.93 38.85
C MET A 15 6.50 6.44 37.41
N SER A 16 7.73 6.68 37.01
CA SER A 16 8.18 7.32 35.80
C SER A 16 8.26 6.34 34.63
N CYS A 17 8.33 6.93 33.44
CA CYS A 17 8.93 6.46 32.20
C CYS A 17 7.99 5.92 31.10
N ALA A 18 8.18 6.59 29.97
CA ALA A 18 8.19 6.10 28.60
C ALA A 18 6.89 6.21 27.80
N GLY A 19 7.03 6.87 26.65
CA GLY A 19 6.21 6.63 25.48
C GLY A 19 5.22 7.74 25.18
N GLY A 20 5.68 8.80 24.50
CA GLY A 20 4.76 9.72 23.86
C GLY A 20 4.01 9.01 22.73
N GLU A 21 2.69 8.99 22.80
CA GLU A 21 1.85 8.81 21.62
C GLU A 21 1.47 10.18 21.10
N LYS A 22 2.44 10.78 20.39
CA LYS A 22 2.10 11.66 19.29
C LYS A 22 1.59 10.73 18.19
N THR A 23 0.29 10.57 18.07
CA THR A 23 -0.33 10.22 16.78
C THR A 23 -0.12 11.43 15.87
N ALA A 24 1.13 11.56 15.41
CA ALA A 24 1.46 12.35 14.25
C ALA A 24 1.23 11.42 13.06
N ASP A 25 0.02 11.42 12.52
CA ASP A 25 -0.07 11.47 11.06
C ASP A 25 0.51 12.83 10.69
N ALA A 26 1.85 12.90 10.63
CA ALA A 26 2.50 13.95 9.90
C ALA A 26 2.00 13.77 8.46
N PRO A 27 1.46 14.81 7.81
CA PRO A 27 1.26 14.75 6.38
C PRO A 27 2.67 14.57 5.80
N THR A 28 2.98 13.35 5.38
CA THR A 28 4.02 13.16 4.37
C THR A 28 3.60 14.12 3.27
N THR A 29 4.39 15.16 3.03
CA THR A 29 4.27 15.94 1.80
C THR A 29 4.26 14.91 0.69
N GLU A 30 3.08 14.63 0.14
CA GLU A 30 2.85 13.58 -0.84
C GLU A 30 3.64 13.97 -2.07
N THR A 31 4.89 13.53 -2.12
CA THR A 31 5.81 13.81 -3.21
C THR A 31 5.25 13.16 -4.47
N ASP A 32 5.34 13.91 -5.57
CA ASP A 32 4.98 13.42 -6.89
C ASP A 32 5.76 12.14 -7.18
N ARG A 33 5.03 11.07 -7.48
CA ARG A 33 5.59 9.72 -7.67
C ARG A 33 4.61 8.82 -8.38
N VAL A 34 5.12 7.72 -8.90
CA VAL A 34 4.32 6.59 -9.35
C VAL A 34 4.31 5.51 -8.28
N GLU A 35 3.15 4.92 -8.01
CA GLU A 35 3.00 3.78 -7.12
C GLU A 35 2.52 2.55 -7.90
N VAL A 36 3.27 1.46 -7.84
CA VAL A 36 2.83 0.15 -8.33
C VAL A 36 2.37 -0.67 -7.14
N ILE A 37 1.06 -0.90 -7.03
CA ILE A 37 0.46 -1.51 -5.85
C ILE A 37 -0.12 -2.87 -6.24
N TYR A 38 0.36 -3.92 -5.60
CA TYR A 38 -0.19 -5.26 -5.71
C TYR A 38 -0.89 -5.67 -4.42
N PHE A 39 -2.21 -5.80 -4.47
CA PHE A 39 -3.02 -6.34 -3.39
C PHE A 39 -3.07 -7.87 -3.49
N HIS A 40 -3.08 -8.55 -2.35
CA HIS A 40 -3.31 -9.98 -2.30
C HIS A 40 -4.06 -10.41 -1.04
N GLY A 41 -4.86 -11.47 -1.17
CA GLY A 41 -5.38 -12.22 -0.03
C GLY A 41 -4.39 -13.22 0.54
N LYS A 42 -4.79 -13.85 1.65
CA LYS A 42 -4.04 -14.94 2.30
C LYS A 42 -3.87 -16.16 1.40
N GLN A 43 -4.91 -16.51 0.63
CA GLN A 43 -4.89 -17.59 -0.35
C GLN A 43 -4.51 -17.03 -1.72
N ARG A 44 -3.41 -17.51 -2.31
CA ARG A 44 -2.90 -17.03 -3.60
C ARG A 44 -2.91 -18.13 -4.64
N CYS A 45 -3.66 -17.92 -5.71
CA CYS A 45 -3.62 -18.80 -6.87
C CYS A 45 -2.30 -18.63 -7.64
N ALA A 46 -2.01 -19.53 -8.57
CA ALA A 46 -0.78 -19.47 -9.37
C ALA A 46 -0.68 -18.18 -10.21
N THR A 47 -1.79 -17.65 -10.70
CA THR A 47 -1.82 -16.37 -11.43
C THR A 47 -1.51 -15.19 -10.51
N CYS A 48 -2.04 -15.17 -9.27
CA CYS A 48 -1.67 -14.15 -8.27
C CYS A 48 -0.15 -14.09 -8.06
N LYS A 49 0.47 -15.26 -7.82
CA LYS A 49 1.93 -15.34 -7.64
C LYS A 49 2.70 -14.91 -8.89
N ALA A 50 2.18 -15.21 -10.08
CA ALA A 50 2.78 -14.77 -11.34
C ALA A 50 2.73 -13.25 -11.50
N ILE A 51 1.61 -12.61 -11.16
CA ILE A 51 1.48 -11.14 -11.16
C ILE A 51 2.54 -10.54 -10.22
N GLU A 52 2.57 -10.98 -8.97
CA GLU A 52 3.51 -10.45 -7.96
C GLU A 52 4.97 -10.56 -8.40
N ASN A 53 5.40 -11.75 -8.80
CA ASN A 53 6.78 -12.01 -9.16
C ASN A 53 7.22 -11.19 -10.37
N ARG A 54 6.36 -11.10 -11.39
CA ARG A 54 6.66 -10.36 -12.62
C ARG A 54 6.59 -8.86 -12.45
N THR A 55 5.68 -8.37 -11.60
CA THR A 55 5.66 -6.96 -11.21
C THR A 55 6.99 -6.58 -10.54
N LYS A 56 7.47 -7.39 -9.59
CA LYS A 56 8.78 -7.19 -8.96
C LYS A 56 9.93 -7.27 -9.96
N GLU A 57 9.88 -8.23 -10.89
CA GLU A 57 10.87 -8.37 -11.98
C GLU A 57 10.97 -7.10 -12.81
N VAL A 58 9.85 -6.59 -13.33
CA VAL A 58 9.79 -5.37 -14.16
C VAL A 58 10.32 -4.17 -13.39
N VAL A 59 9.79 -3.92 -12.19
CA VAL A 59 10.12 -2.75 -11.40
C VAL A 59 11.61 -2.74 -11.01
N ASN A 60 12.15 -3.87 -10.55
CA ASN A 60 13.55 -3.95 -10.12
C ASN A 60 14.54 -3.92 -11.30
N SER A 61 14.19 -4.47 -12.46
CA SER A 61 15.12 -4.56 -13.60
C SER A 61 15.08 -3.35 -14.53
N MET A 62 13.92 -2.72 -14.69
CA MET A 62 13.71 -1.67 -15.70
C MET A 62 13.59 -0.27 -15.10
N PHE A 63 13.31 -0.16 -13.80
CA PHE A 63 13.04 1.11 -13.12
C PHE A 63 13.87 1.29 -11.85
N ALA A 64 15.08 0.72 -11.83
CA ALA A 64 15.97 0.76 -10.67
C ALA A 64 16.34 2.19 -10.26
N ASN A 65 16.49 3.10 -11.23
CA ASN A 65 16.83 4.51 -10.95
C ASN A 65 15.65 5.24 -10.30
N GLU A 66 14.43 5.01 -10.80
CA GLU A 66 13.19 5.59 -10.29
C GLU A 66 12.86 5.05 -8.89
N LEU A 67 13.16 3.78 -8.64
CA LEU A 67 13.12 3.21 -7.29
C LEU A 67 14.13 3.90 -6.37
N GLN A 68 15.37 4.09 -6.83
CA GLN A 68 16.44 4.67 -6.03
C GLN A 68 16.18 6.15 -5.67
N ASN A 69 15.61 6.91 -6.60
CA ASN A 69 15.34 8.34 -6.40
C ASN A 69 13.94 8.63 -5.84
N GLY A 70 13.10 7.61 -5.65
CA GLY A 70 11.75 7.72 -5.08
C GLY A 70 10.66 8.15 -6.06
N ALA A 71 10.96 8.34 -7.35
CA ALA A 71 9.97 8.62 -8.39
C ALA A 71 9.04 7.44 -8.64
N LEU A 72 9.47 6.21 -8.32
CA LEU A 72 8.65 5.00 -8.35
C LEU A 72 8.71 4.30 -6.99
N VAL A 73 7.56 3.87 -6.49
CA VAL A 73 7.43 3.05 -5.28
C VAL A 73 6.64 1.80 -5.62
N ILE A 74 7.12 0.63 -5.18
CA ILE A 74 6.38 -0.63 -5.26
C ILE A 74 5.83 -1.02 -3.88
N ARG A 75 4.55 -1.37 -3.83
CA ARG A 75 3.87 -1.80 -2.61
C ARG A 75 3.21 -3.15 -2.83
N THR A 76 3.39 -4.06 -1.89
CA THR A 76 2.66 -5.33 -1.83
C THR A 76 1.81 -5.31 -0.56
N ILE A 77 0.49 -5.40 -0.72
CA ILE A 77 -0.48 -5.20 0.36
C ILE A 77 -1.21 -6.52 0.64
N ASP A 78 -1.09 -7.00 1.87
CA ASP A 78 -1.87 -8.13 2.37
C ASP A 78 -3.23 -7.63 2.88
N ILE A 79 -4.30 -7.87 2.13
CA ILE A 79 -5.64 -7.41 2.49
C ILE A 79 -6.24 -8.17 3.68
N SER A 80 -5.54 -9.19 4.21
CA SER A 80 -5.96 -9.90 5.42
C SER A 80 -5.42 -9.30 6.72
N THR A 81 -4.60 -8.24 6.65
CA THR A 81 -4.23 -7.44 7.82
C THR A 81 -5.16 -6.23 7.97
N PRO A 82 -5.36 -5.69 9.18
CA PRO A 82 -6.23 -4.52 9.39
C PRO A 82 -5.83 -3.31 8.54
N GLU A 83 -4.53 -3.04 8.38
CA GLU A 83 -4.04 -1.92 7.57
C GLU A 83 -4.24 -2.16 6.08
N GLY A 84 -4.06 -3.41 5.64
CA GLY A 84 -4.28 -3.78 4.25
C GLY A 84 -5.76 -3.77 3.88
N GLU A 85 -6.64 -4.21 4.78
CA GLU A 85 -8.10 -4.15 4.62
C GLU A 85 -8.58 -2.71 4.47
N GLN A 86 -8.17 -1.79 5.36
CA GLN A 86 -8.52 -0.37 5.25
C GLN A 86 -8.11 0.24 3.90
N LEU A 87 -6.91 -0.10 3.41
CA LEU A 87 -6.46 0.38 2.11
C LEU A 87 -7.23 -0.29 0.96
N ALA A 88 -7.53 -1.59 1.07
CA ALA A 88 -8.29 -2.32 0.08
C ALA A 88 -9.71 -1.76 -0.05
N ASP A 89 -10.37 -1.40 1.06
CA ASP A 89 -11.67 -0.72 1.09
C ASP A 89 -11.62 0.63 0.35
N LYS A 90 -10.59 1.45 0.61
CA LYS A 90 -10.38 2.72 -0.11
C LYS A 90 -10.21 2.52 -1.63
N TYR A 91 -9.69 1.35 -2.03
CA TYR A 91 -9.51 0.97 -3.43
C TYR A 91 -10.67 0.16 -3.99
N GLU A 92 -11.68 -0.16 -3.18
CA GLU A 92 -12.81 -1.03 -3.52
C GLU A 92 -12.34 -2.41 -4.04
N VAL A 93 -11.29 -2.94 -3.41
CA VAL A 93 -10.63 -4.20 -3.80
C VAL A 93 -10.99 -5.30 -2.80
N ALA A 94 -11.65 -6.36 -3.27
CA ALA A 94 -11.95 -7.54 -2.45
C ALA A 94 -10.96 -8.70 -2.64
N TRP A 95 -10.09 -8.65 -3.66
CA TRP A 95 -9.25 -9.77 -4.09
C TRP A 95 -7.87 -9.30 -4.56
N SER A 96 -7.04 -10.22 -5.07
CA SER A 96 -5.79 -9.82 -5.70
C SER A 96 -6.02 -8.81 -6.82
N SER A 97 -5.27 -7.72 -6.82
CA SER A 97 -5.43 -6.64 -7.80
C SER A 97 -4.10 -5.92 -8.02
N LEU A 98 -3.90 -5.36 -9.21
CA LEU A 98 -2.70 -4.64 -9.59
C LEU A 98 -3.08 -3.24 -10.06
N PHE A 99 -2.37 -2.25 -9.54
CA PHE A 99 -2.55 -0.84 -9.88
C PHE A 99 -1.22 -0.18 -10.23
N VAL A 100 -1.28 0.81 -11.11
CA VAL A 100 -0.20 1.76 -11.38
C VAL A 100 -0.77 3.16 -11.21
N ASN A 101 -0.43 3.83 -10.13
CA ASN A 101 -1.03 5.11 -9.77
C ASN A 101 -0.01 6.23 -9.91
N ARG A 102 -0.48 7.41 -10.31
CA ARG A 102 0.33 8.64 -10.27
C ARG A 102 -0.18 9.51 -9.14
N TRP A 103 0.72 9.93 -8.28
CA TRP A 103 0.52 11.01 -7.33
C TRP A 103 1.11 12.28 -7.91
N GLU A 104 0.30 13.34 -7.95
CA GLU A 104 0.73 14.66 -8.36
C GLU A 104 0.04 15.71 -7.50
N ASN A 105 0.81 16.57 -6.83
CA ASN A 105 0.30 17.59 -5.91
C ASN A 105 -0.67 17.02 -4.85
N GLY A 106 -0.34 15.83 -4.32
CA GLY A 106 -1.18 15.11 -3.34
C GLY A 106 -2.47 14.50 -3.90
N LYS A 107 -2.70 14.58 -5.22
CA LYS A 107 -3.84 13.93 -5.88
C LYS A 107 -3.43 12.61 -6.51
N GLU A 108 -4.18 11.56 -6.18
CA GLU A 108 -4.01 10.24 -6.76
C GLU A 108 -4.83 10.09 -8.05
N THR A 109 -4.18 9.64 -9.12
CA THR A 109 -4.84 9.11 -10.33
C THR A 109 -4.58 7.61 -10.41
N ARG A 110 -5.65 6.81 -10.32
CA ARG A 110 -5.55 5.35 -10.29
C ARG A 110 -5.64 4.74 -11.67
N ASN A 111 -4.76 3.80 -11.99
CA ASN A 111 -4.90 2.95 -13.17
C ASN A 111 -4.99 1.49 -12.74
N ASN A 112 -6.20 0.92 -12.83
CA ASN A 112 -6.44 -0.48 -12.51
C ASN A 112 -5.92 -1.37 -13.65
N MET A 113 -4.88 -2.15 -13.37
CA MET A 113 -4.26 -3.11 -14.28
C MET A 113 -4.65 -4.56 -13.96
N THR A 114 -5.66 -4.77 -13.12
CA THR A 114 -6.03 -6.10 -12.62
C THR A 114 -6.43 -7.05 -13.75
N GLU A 115 -7.37 -6.64 -14.61
CA GLU A 115 -7.83 -7.48 -15.72
C GLU A 115 -6.68 -7.84 -16.67
N PHE A 116 -5.87 -6.86 -17.06
CA PHE A 116 -4.67 -7.06 -17.86
C PHE A 116 -3.69 -8.04 -17.19
N GLY A 117 -3.47 -7.88 -15.89
CA GLY A 117 -2.57 -8.71 -15.10
C GLY A 117 -3.02 -10.16 -15.08
N PHE A 118 -4.29 -10.41 -14.78
CA PHE A 118 -4.85 -11.76 -14.77
C PHE A 118 -4.89 -12.42 -16.16
N GLY A 119 -5.14 -11.63 -17.20
CA GLY A 119 -5.14 -12.12 -18.59
C GLY A 119 -3.76 -12.55 -19.08
N ASN A 120 -2.68 -11.91 -18.61
CA ASN A 120 -1.36 -12.04 -19.23
C ASN A 120 -0.27 -12.64 -18.33
N ALA A 121 -0.25 -12.39 -17.02
CA ALA A 121 0.91 -12.68 -16.18
C ALA A 121 1.37 -14.15 -16.22
N ARG A 122 0.44 -15.11 -16.36
CA ARG A 122 0.78 -16.53 -16.44
C ARG A 122 1.03 -17.02 -17.87
N ASN A 123 0.16 -16.64 -18.79
CA ASN A 123 0.09 -17.24 -20.12
C ASN A 123 0.89 -16.45 -21.18
N ASN A 124 1.00 -15.13 -21.01
CA ASN A 124 1.68 -14.21 -21.92
C ASN A 124 2.66 -13.32 -21.13
N PRO A 125 3.71 -13.90 -20.52
CA PRO A 125 4.53 -13.20 -19.55
C PRO A 125 5.28 -12.00 -20.11
N GLU A 126 5.74 -12.06 -21.37
CA GLU A 126 6.39 -10.93 -22.01
C GLU A 126 5.39 -9.80 -22.32
N VAL A 127 4.15 -10.14 -22.73
CA VAL A 127 3.08 -9.14 -22.90
C VAL A 127 2.79 -8.45 -21.58
N PHE A 128 2.70 -9.21 -20.48
CA PHE A 128 2.52 -8.65 -19.14
C PHE A 128 3.65 -7.68 -18.78
N LYS A 129 4.91 -8.10 -18.96
CA LYS A 129 6.08 -7.29 -18.58
C LYS A 129 6.17 -6.01 -19.39
N THR A 130 6.00 -6.08 -20.71
CA THR A 130 6.00 -4.91 -21.58
C THR A 130 4.85 -3.96 -21.25
N GLY A 131 3.62 -4.47 -21.15
CA GLY A 131 2.46 -3.62 -20.86
C GLY A 131 2.52 -2.95 -19.49
N LEU A 132 3.03 -3.64 -18.47
CA LEU A 132 3.27 -3.04 -17.16
C LEU A 132 4.35 -1.95 -17.24
N ALA A 133 5.48 -2.22 -17.91
CA ALA A 133 6.55 -1.24 -18.07
C ALA A 133 6.07 0.01 -18.82
N ASP A 134 5.29 -0.17 -19.89
CA ASP A 134 4.73 0.95 -20.66
C ASP A 134 3.79 1.79 -19.81
N LYS A 135 2.92 1.16 -19.00
CA LYS A 135 2.04 1.90 -18.12
C LYS A 135 2.79 2.67 -17.04
N ILE A 136 3.88 2.11 -16.49
CA ILE A 136 4.75 2.82 -15.55
C ILE A 136 5.41 4.03 -16.23
N ARG A 137 5.98 3.86 -17.42
CA ARG A 137 6.60 4.97 -18.19
C ARG A 137 5.62 6.08 -18.55
N GLU A 138 4.40 5.72 -18.93
CA GLU A 138 3.32 6.68 -19.17
C GLU A 138 3.01 7.45 -17.88
N SER A 139 2.93 6.74 -16.75
CA SER A 139 2.59 7.33 -15.46
C SER A 139 3.72 8.19 -14.87
N LEU A 140 4.97 8.05 -15.33
CA LEU A 140 6.14 8.83 -14.89
C LEU A 140 6.27 10.19 -15.62
N GLN A 141 5.51 10.40 -16.70
CA GLN A 141 5.57 11.61 -17.52
C GLN A 141 4.74 12.76 -16.95
#